data_AF-A0A7S4N369-F1
#
_entry.id   AF-A0A7S4N369-F1
#
_cell.length_a   1.000
_cell.length_b   1.000
_cell.length_c   1.000
_cell.angle_alpha   90.00
_cell.angle_beta   90.00
_cell.angle_gamma   90.00
#
_symmetry.space_group_name_H-M   'P 1'
#
loop_
_entity.id
_entity.type
_entity.pdbx_description
1 polymer ?
#
loop_
_entity_poly.entity_id
_entity_poly.type
_entity_poly.pdbx_seq_one_letter_code
_entity_poly.pdbx_strand_id
1 'polypeptide(L)'
;MLPLLLLLAAARGQTVSFLEPVNGSTFLEGSNVSVVFSASTACKTALYLDGDLVLSSDMQPGERSSVLLYPVSAGSKVLSLRTILPGSSGTTFESSEVMFLVIPDPSGGAKSTDKFVSDDREGLTTCQDPIAAASREDGGRWKNDWYFPNDCKLSRYRKEEVLSCFRHKTVLFAGDSLVRHLFVSLASTCLEDDSRNSSIIEHARDGDLLTLEDEAYSPEEIEEIRTKCSRKLRYMNHLFCEGKIKTSFNIGEGGRLLYYGMWRFIHRNLFLQEVYRMLDGPGAPSLIVLGVGNHELNAVRVAGTDAACPEECLCSAGFSSWFDTLRVIFEGDRYLRTIPIVFVLPSAQNEDLKPPDYAWQNNDLVLLFNERAKSIFSPSSNVRIFDTFWMTTMRMQDSVDSIHYGKATNAMLVQVLLNHACK
;
A
#
# COMPACT_ATOMS: atom_id res chain seq x y z
N MET A 1 -49.38 -3.75 -24.37
CA MET A 1 -48.31 -4.28 -25.24
C MET A 1 -47.06 -3.45 -25.01
N LEU A 2 -46.17 -3.90 -24.13
CA LEU A 2 -44.74 -3.55 -24.16
C LEU A 2 -44.00 -4.54 -23.26
N PRO A 3 -43.52 -5.66 -23.85
CA PRO A 3 -42.25 -6.23 -23.41
C PRO A 3 -41.45 -6.60 -24.65
N LEU A 4 -40.64 -5.67 -25.16
CA LEU A 4 -39.74 -5.97 -26.26
C LEU A 4 -38.49 -5.08 -26.19
N LEU A 5 -37.77 -5.17 -25.07
CA LEU A 5 -36.40 -4.64 -24.97
C LEU A 5 -35.51 -5.44 -24.00
N LEU A 6 -35.98 -6.60 -23.54
CA LEU A 6 -35.25 -7.50 -22.62
C LEU A 6 -34.64 -8.73 -23.32
N LEU A 7 -34.62 -8.76 -24.66
CA LEU A 7 -34.33 -9.98 -25.42
C LEU A 7 -33.26 -9.82 -26.52
N LEU A 8 -32.33 -8.88 -26.34
CA LEU A 8 -31.16 -8.74 -27.23
C LEU A 8 -29.79 -8.85 -26.51
N ALA A 9 -29.76 -9.32 -25.26
CA ALA A 9 -28.51 -9.70 -24.58
C ALA A 9 -28.27 -11.24 -24.55
N ALA A 10 -29.09 -12.03 -25.25
CA ALA A 10 -28.88 -13.47 -25.40
C ALA A 10 -27.92 -13.83 -26.56
N ALA A 11 -26.97 -12.95 -26.89
CA ALA A 11 -26.08 -13.11 -28.05
C ALA A 11 -24.67 -13.60 -27.73
N ARG A 12 -24.29 -13.71 -26.45
CA ARG A 12 -23.07 -14.42 -26.01
C ARG A 12 -23.40 -15.05 -24.67
N GLY A 13 -23.13 -16.34 -24.49
CA GLY A 13 -23.40 -17.07 -23.25
C GLY A 13 -22.52 -16.62 -22.08
N GLN A 14 -22.53 -15.33 -21.75
CA GLN A 14 -21.84 -14.74 -20.61
C GLN A 14 -22.78 -14.72 -19.41
N THR A 15 -22.25 -15.11 -18.26
CA THR A 15 -22.99 -15.20 -17.01
C THR A 15 -23.30 -13.83 -16.41
N VAL A 16 -22.46 -12.83 -16.65
CA VAL A 16 -22.63 -11.47 -16.13
C VAL A 16 -22.60 -10.47 -17.28
N SER A 17 -23.41 -9.43 -17.19
CA SER A 17 -23.50 -8.37 -18.20
C SER A 17 -23.72 -7.01 -17.57
N PHE A 18 -23.07 -5.99 -18.14
CA PHE A 18 -23.38 -4.58 -17.85
C PHE A 18 -24.75 -4.21 -18.43
N LEU A 19 -25.55 -3.53 -17.63
CA LEU A 19 -26.76 -2.84 -18.07
C LEU A 19 -26.44 -1.37 -18.38
N GLU A 20 -25.66 -0.72 -17.51
CA GLU A 20 -25.14 0.64 -17.69
C GLU A 20 -23.76 0.75 -17.00
N PRO A 21 -22.80 1.55 -17.52
CA PRO A 21 -22.80 2.12 -18.86
C PRO A 21 -22.72 1.03 -19.93
N VAL A 22 -23.11 1.38 -21.16
CA VAL A 22 -22.90 0.55 -22.34
C VAL A 22 -21.61 0.95 -23.06
N ASN A 23 -21.03 0.06 -23.86
CA ASN A 23 -19.79 0.33 -24.59
C ASN A 23 -19.92 1.58 -25.48
N GLY A 24 -18.97 2.50 -25.35
CA GLY A 24 -18.97 3.80 -26.04
C GLY A 24 -19.75 4.92 -25.34
N SER A 25 -20.28 4.69 -24.12
CA SER A 25 -20.91 5.76 -23.33
C SER A 25 -19.94 6.91 -23.08
N THR A 26 -20.44 8.15 -23.04
CA THR A 26 -19.63 9.34 -22.78
C THR A 26 -20.16 10.12 -21.58
N PHE A 27 -19.28 10.50 -20.66
CA PHE A 27 -19.58 11.21 -19.43
C PHE A 27 -18.75 12.49 -19.33
N LEU A 28 -19.23 13.48 -18.59
CA LEU A 28 -18.45 14.68 -18.29
C LEU A 28 -17.53 14.41 -17.10
N GLU A 29 -16.31 14.94 -17.12
CA GLU A 29 -15.41 14.90 -15.98
C GLU A 29 -16.09 15.47 -14.72
N GLY A 30 -15.98 14.76 -13.60
CA GLY A 30 -16.64 15.11 -12.35
C GLY A 30 -18.13 14.69 -12.24
N SER A 31 -18.70 14.09 -13.28
CA SER A 31 -20.03 13.47 -13.20
C SER A 31 -19.97 12.08 -12.53
N ASN A 32 -21.08 11.69 -11.93
CA ASN A 32 -21.21 10.39 -11.27
C ASN A 32 -21.54 9.35 -12.33
N VAL A 33 -20.76 8.28 -12.40
CA VAL A 33 -21.04 7.20 -13.35
C VAL A 33 -21.79 6.10 -12.61
N SER A 34 -23.07 5.91 -12.93
CA SER A 34 -23.84 4.79 -12.41
C SER A 34 -23.46 3.53 -13.18
N VAL A 35 -22.95 2.54 -12.46
CA VAL A 35 -22.67 1.23 -13.00
C VAL A 35 -23.72 0.26 -12.48
N VAL A 36 -24.43 -0.38 -13.39
CA VAL A 36 -25.46 -1.38 -13.10
C VAL A 36 -25.14 -2.63 -13.89
N PHE A 37 -25.14 -3.78 -13.23
CA PHE A 37 -24.87 -5.07 -13.86
C PHE A 37 -25.75 -6.17 -13.27
N SER A 38 -25.91 -7.26 -14.02
CA SER A 38 -26.73 -8.40 -13.61
C SER A 38 -26.08 -9.72 -13.96
N ALA A 39 -26.39 -10.75 -13.18
CA ALA A 39 -25.96 -12.12 -13.42
C ALA A 39 -27.13 -13.01 -13.86
N SER A 40 -26.91 -13.93 -14.80
CA SER A 40 -27.89 -14.94 -15.24
C SER A 40 -27.84 -16.23 -14.42
N THR A 41 -26.79 -16.45 -13.63
CA THR A 41 -26.67 -17.56 -12.67
C THR A 41 -26.07 -17.08 -11.35
N ALA A 42 -26.08 -17.92 -10.31
CA ALA A 42 -25.45 -17.59 -9.05
C ALA A 42 -23.92 -17.59 -9.21
N CYS A 43 -23.25 -16.52 -8.79
CA CYS A 43 -21.80 -16.37 -8.98
C CYS A 43 -21.19 -15.33 -8.05
N LYS A 44 -19.87 -15.40 -7.83
CA LYS A 44 -19.12 -14.33 -7.16
C LYS A 44 -18.52 -13.42 -8.23
N THR A 45 -18.79 -12.13 -8.13
CA THR A 45 -18.44 -11.14 -9.17
C THR A 45 -17.65 -9.99 -8.57
N ALA A 46 -16.59 -9.58 -9.27
CA ALA A 46 -15.78 -8.41 -8.95
C ALA A 46 -15.82 -7.41 -10.11
N LEU A 47 -16.14 -6.16 -9.81
CA LEU A 47 -16.16 -5.03 -10.74
C LEU A 47 -14.87 -4.23 -10.59
N TYR A 48 -14.23 -3.92 -11.71
CA TYR A 48 -13.01 -3.14 -11.80
C TYR A 48 -13.19 -1.91 -12.68
N LEU A 49 -12.53 -0.80 -12.35
CA LEU A 49 -12.39 0.40 -13.17
C LEU A 49 -10.90 0.62 -13.46
N ASP A 50 -10.52 0.61 -14.73
CA ASP A 50 -9.11 0.71 -15.19
C ASP A 50 -8.17 -0.31 -14.51
N GLY A 51 -8.72 -1.45 -14.07
CA GLY A 51 -7.99 -2.49 -13.35
C GLY A 51 -8.07 -2.39 -11.82
N ASP A 52 -8.56 -1.29 -11.26
CA ASP A 52 -8.75 -1.13 -9.81
C ASP A 52 -10.08 -1.75 -9.36
N LEU A 53 -10.07 -2.59 -8.32
CA LEU A 53 -11.28 -3.20 -7.77
C LEU A 53 -12.20 -2.13 -7.16
N VAL A 54 -13.43 -2.05 -7.66
CA VAL A 54 -14.48 -1.13 -7.21
C VAL A 54 -15.44 -1.81 -6.24
N LEU A 55 -15.87 -3.03 -6.56
CA LEU A 55 -16.90 -3.75 -5.82
C LEU A 55 -16.70 -5.26 -5.98
N SER A 56 -16.87 -6.02 -4.91
CA SER A 56 -16.96 -7.48 -4.94
C SER A 56 -18.26 -7.91 -4.28
N SER A 57 -19.03 -8.79 -4.92
CA SER A 57 -20.36 -9.16 -4.47
C SER A 57 -20.74 -10.56 -4.95
N ASP A 58 -21.40 -11.32 -4.07
CA ASP A 58 -22.09 -12.55 -4.44
C ASP A 58 -23.44 -12.20 -5.07
N MET A 59 -23.71 -12.71 -6.27
CA MET A 59 -24.91 -12.42 -7.05
C MET A 59 -25.80 -13.65 -7.18
N GLN A 60 -27.11 -13.44 -7.08
CA GLN A 60 -28.13 -14.43 -7.41
C GLN A 60 -28.62 -14.30 -8.86
N PRO A 61 -29.17 -15.37 -9.47
CA PRO A 61 -29.71 -15.30 -10.83
C PRO A 61 -30.80 -14.22 -10.96
N GLY A 62 -30.61 -13.29 -11.90
CA GLY A 62 -31.53 -12.17 -12.15
C GLY A 62 -31.37 -10.97 -11.21
N GLU A 63 -30.46 -11.04 -10.24
CA GLU A 63 -30.16 -9.93 -9.34
C GLU A 63 -29.45 -8.79 -10.10
N ARG A 64 -29.80 -7.54 -9.74
CA ARG A 64 -29.15 -6.34 -10.26
C ARG A 64 -28.33 -5.73 -9.14
N SER A 65 -27.04 -5.54 -9.39
CA SER A 65 -26.15 -4.80 -8.51
C SER A 65 -25.85 -3.43 -9.13
N SER A 66 -25.72 -2.42 -8.29
CA SER A 66 -25.44 -1.05 -8.72
C SER A 66 -24.39 -0.41 -7.81
N VAL A 67 -23.41 0.26 -8.43
CA VAL A 67 -22.44 1.10 -7.74
C VAL A 67 -22.34 2.44 -8.46
N LEU A 68 -21.97 3.47 -7.72
CA LEU A 68 -21.85 4.83 -8.23
C LEU A 68 -20.39 5.26 -8.09
N LEU A 69 -19.74 5.54 -9.22
CA LEU A 69 -18.32 5.90 -9.28
C LEU A 69 -18.16 7.41 -9.12
N TYR A 70 -17.27 7.83 -8.21
CA TYR A 70 -17.07 9.23 -7.84
C TYR A 70 -15.61 9.59 -7.57
N PRO A 71 -15.18 10.77 -8.02
CA PRO A 71 -15.30 11.27 -9.39
C PRO A 71 -14.30 10.55 -10.32
N VAL A 72 -14.71 10.25 -11.54
CA VAL A 72 -13.86 9.59 -12.53
C VAL A 72 -13.11 10.65 -13.35
N SER A 73 -11.78 10.52 -13.44
CA SER A 73 -10.92 11.45 -14.20
C SER A 73 -11.18 11.40 -15.71
N ALA A 74 -10.91 12.49 -16.41
CA ALA A 74 -10.98 12.52 -17.88
C ALA A 74 -10.10 11.44 -18.52
N GLY A 75 -10.55 10.92 -19.65
CA GLY A 75 -9.88 9.89 -20.42
C GLY A 75 -10.79 8.71 -20.77
N SER A 76 -10.24 7.80 -21.57
CA SER A 76 -10.89 6.50 -21.83
C SER A 76 -10.80 5.64 -20.58
N LYS A 77 -11.93 5.05 -20.19
CA LYS A 77 -12.10 4.23 -19.01
C LYS A 77 -12.58 2.84 -19.39
N VAL A 78 -12.11 1.83 -18.68
CA VAL A 78 -12.50 0.43 -18.88
C VAL A 78 -13.15 -0.10 -17.61
N LEU A 79 -14.40 -0.55 -17.71
CA LEU A 79 -15.03 -1.36 -16.68
C LEU A 79 -14.89 -2.83 -17.03
N SER A 80 -14.47 -3.63 -16.07
CA SER A 80 -14.34 -5.08 -16.21
C SER A 80 -15.11 -5.76 -15.10
N LEU A 81 -16.02 -6.66 -15.44
CA LEU A 81 -16.66 -7.59 -14.50
C LEU A 81 -15.95 -8.92 -14.63
N ARG A 82 -15.41 -9.44 -13.53
CA ARG A 82 -14.78 -10.75 -13.46
C ARG A 82 -15.60 -11.64 -12.55
N THR A 83 -15.94 -12.82 -13.05
CA THR A 83 -16.89 -13.70 -12.38
C THR A 83 -16.27 -15.08 -12.17
N ILE A 84 -16.49 -15.63 -10.98
CA ILE A 84 -16.16 -17.00 -10.62
C ILE A 84 -17.44 -17.83 -10.60
N LEU A 85 -17.49 -18.87 -11.42
CA LEU A 85 -18.62 -19.80 -11.49
C LEU A 85 -18.35 -21.05 -10.64
N PRO A 86 -19.31 -21.47 -9.78
CA PRO A 86 -19.22 -22.75 -9.09
C PRO A 86 -19.43 -23.90 -10.08
N GLY A 87 -18.43 -24.79 -10.22
CA GLY A 87 -18.44 -25.92 -11.15
C GLY A 87 -18.00 -27.23 -10.52
N SER A 88 -18.52 -28.36 -11.02
CA SER A 88 -18.26 -29.72 -10.49
C SER A 88 -16.86 -30.26 -10.80
N SER A 89 -16.05 -29.59 -11.62
CA SER A 89 -14.71 -30.02 -12.04
C SER A 89 -13.64 -28.93 -11.98
N GLY A 90 -13.90 -27.79 -11.31
CA GLY A 90 -12.97 -26.66 -11.17
C GLY A 90 -13.63 -25.29 -11.32
N THR A 91 -12.83 -24.24 -11.10
CA THR A 91 -13.22 -22.82 -11.18
C THR A 91 -13.23 -22.36 -12.63
N THR A 92 -14.37 -21.92 -13.16
CA THR A 92 -14.45 -21.29 -14.49
C THR A 92 -14.51 -19.78 -14.32
N PHE A 93 -13.71 -19.05 -15.10
CA PHE A 93 -13.64 -17.59 -15.07
C PHE A 93 -14.30 -17.01 -16.32
N GLU A 94 -15.20 -16.05 -16.13
CA GLU A 94 -15.78 -15.27 -17.21
C GLU A 94 -15.56 -13.79 -16.96
N SER A 95 -15.28 -13.04 -18.02
CA SER A 95 -15.20 -11.58 -17.99
C SER A 95 -16.13 -10.91 -18.99
N SER A 96 -16.64 -9.75 -18.59
CA SER A 96 -17.37 -8.83 -19.45
C SER A 96 -16.76 -7.45 -19.29
N GLU A 97 -16.60 -6.70 -20.39
CA GLU A 97 -15.95 -5.39 -20.37
C GLU A 97 -16.75 -4.35 -21.13
N VAL A 98 -16.74 -3.12 -20.60
CA VAL A 98 -17.31 -1.94 -21.24
C VAL A 98 -16.29 -0.82 -21.19
N MET A 99 -16.03 -0.20 -22.35
CA MET A 99 -15.26 1.03 -22.41
C MET A 99 -16.21 2.23 -22.44
N PHE A 100 -15.88 3.28 -21.70
CA PHE A 100 -16.57 4.56 -21.74
C PHE A 100 -15.57 5.70 -21.76
N LEU A 101 -15.97 6.86 -22.28
CA LEU A 101 -15.12 8.04 -22.39
C LEU A 101 -15.57 9.09 -21.38
N VAL A 102 -14.63 9.62 -20.59
CA VAL A 102 -14.88 10.81 -19.76
C VAL A 102 -14.23 12.00 -20.45
N ILE A 103 -15.05 12.93 -20.96
CA ILE A 103 -14.56 14.13 -21.64
C ILE A 103 -14.39 15.28 -20.63
N PRO A 104 -13.33 16.10 -20.79
CA PRO A 104 -13.16 17.32 -20.02
C PRO A 104 -14.35 18.26 -20.21
N ASP A 105 -14.76 18.99 -19.16
CA ASP A 105 -15.84 19.97 -19.25
C ASP A 105 -15.44 21.11 -20.22
N PRO A 106 -16.19 21.34 -21.32
CA PRO A 106 -15.87 22.35 -22.33
C PRO A 106 -16.08 23.79 -21.86
N SER A 107 -16.65 24.03 -20.67
CA SER A 107 -16.79 25.36 -20.08
C SER A 107 -15.50 25.89 -19.45
N GLY A 108 -14.40 25.79 -20.21
CA GLY A 108 -13.06 26.26 -19.86
C GLY A 108 -13.03 27.70 -19.35
N GLY A 109 -13.10 27.83 -18.03
CA GLY A 109 -12.67 28.98 -17.27
C GLY A 109 -11.87 28.44 -16.11
N ALA A 110 -10.60 28.83 -16.03
CA ALA A 110 -9.77 28.62 -14.86
C ALA A 110 -10.47 29.15 -13.61
N LYS A 111 -11.20 28.26 -12.96
CA LYS A 111 -11.27 28.10 -11.52
C LYS A 111 -11.04 26.61 -11.37
N SER A 112 -9.85 26.17 -11.00
CA SER A 112 -9.65 25.75 -9.60
C SER A 112 -10.74 26.31 -8.68
N THR A 113 -11.96 25.81 -8.86
CA THR A 113 -12.64 25.26 -7.73
C THR A 113 -12.28 23.76 -7.81
N ASP A 114 -11.18 23.31 -7.23
CA ASP A 114 -11.15 23.20 -5.77
C ASP A 114 -12.45 23.79 -5.20
N LYS A 115 -13.58 23.10 -5.42
CA LYS A 115 -14.38 22.85 -4.26
C LYS A 115 -13.37 22.12 -3.36
N PHE A 116 -12.61 22.91 -2.60
CA PHE A 116 -12.72 22.87 -1.16
C PHE A 116 -14.19 22.49 -0.92
N VAL A 117 -14.46 21.17 -0.98
CA VAL A 117 -15.24 20.57 0.07
C VAL A 117 -14.59 21.20 1.26
N SER A 118 -15.28 22.18 1.87
CA SER A 118 -14.76 22.95 2.98
C SER A 118 -13.88 21.99 3.74
N ASP A 119 -12.57 22.27 3.83
CA ASP A 119 -11.81 21.43 4.73
C ASP A 119 -12.53 21.68 6.04
N ASP A 120 -13.24 20.68 6.57
CA ASP A 120 -14.19 20.82 7.69
C ASP A 120 -13.44 21.22 8.99
N ARG A 121 -12.19 21.67 8.83
CA ARG A 121 -11.05 21.85 9.70
C ARG A 121 -10.26 23.11 9.32
N GLU A 122 -10.81 24.07 8.56
CA GLU A 122 -10.20 25.39 8.35
C GLU A 122 -9.83 26.09 9.69
N GLY A 123 -10.43 25.64 10.82
CA GLY A 123 -10.07 26.06 12.18
C GLY A 123 -9.09 25.17 12.95
N LEU A 124 -8.63 24.02 12.42
CA LEU A 124 -7.68 23.15 13.13
C LEU A 124 -6.23 23.57 12.91
N THR A 125 -5.43 23.43 13.96
CA THR A 125 -3.98 23.63 13.92
C THR A 125 -3.28 22.44 13.26
N THR A 126 -2.09 22.68 12.72
CA THR A 126 -1.24 21.59 12.21
C THR A 126 -0.88 20.65 13.35
N CYS A 127 -0.94 19.34 13.11
CA CYS A 127 -0.66 18.33 14.13
C CYS A 127 0.70 18.60 14.79
N GLN A 128 0.78 18.63 16.12
CA GLN A 128 2.07 18.70 16.81
C GLN A 128 2.83 17.39 16.65
N ASP A 129 2.13 16.27 16.90
CA ASP A 129 2.64 14.91 16.66
C ASP A 129 1.75 14.21 15.61
N PRO A 130 2.13 14.23 14.32
CA PRO A 130 1.32 13.69 13.24
C PRO A 130 1.29 12.16 13.26
N ILE A 131 2.37 11.53 13.70
CA ILE A 131 2.46 10.07 13.82
C ILE A 131 1.52 9.61 14.93
N ALA A 132 1.59 10.21 16.11
CA ALA A 132 0.68 9.87 17.21
C ALA A 132 -0.79 10.16 16.87
N ALA A 133 -1.06 11.26 16.17
CA ALA A 133 -2.42 11.60 15.73
C ALA A 133 -2.99 10.54 14.76
N ALA A 134 -2.15 10.03 13.84
CA ALA A 134 -2.55 9.05 12.85
C ALA A 134 -2.61 7.61 13.40
N SER A 135 -1.90 7.31 14.49
CA SER A 135 -1.77 5.97 15.07
C SER A 135 -2.90 5.54 16.01
N ARG A 136 -3.95 6.35 16.21
CA ARG A 136 -5.02 6.10 17.20
C ARG A 136 -6.17 5.27 16.59
N GLU A 137 -6.76 4.39 17.40
CA GLU A 137 -7.90 3.52 17.07
C GLU A 137 -9.10 4.26 16.48
N ASP A 138 -9.37 5.47 16.98
CA ASP A 138 -10.33 6.41 16.42
C ASP A 138 -9.67 7.76 16.12
N GLY A 139 -8.46 7.72 15.54
CA GLY A 139 -7.61 8.91 15.35
C GLY A 139 -8.07 9.87 14.28
N GLY A 140 -8.95 9.43 13.38
CA GLY A 140 -9.27 10.15 12.17
C GLY A 140 -10.13 9.36 11.21
N ARG A 141 -10.30 9.89 10.01
CA ARG A 141 -11.12 9.29 8.94
C ARG A 141 -10.48 9.47 7.57
N TRP A 142 -10.78 8.57 6.66
CA TRP A 142 -10.45 8.76 5.25
C TRP A 142 -11.54 9.55 4.53
N LYS A 143 -11.10 10.38 3.59
CA LYS A 143 -11.97 10.99 2.58
C LYS A 143 -11.17 11.01 1.28
N ASN A 144 -11.61 10.19 0.33
CA ASN A 144 -10.84 9.84 -0.87
C ASN A 144 -9.43 9.34 -0.45
N ASP A 145 -8.39 9.82 -1.12
CA ASP A 145 -6.99 9.42 -0.90
C ASP A 145 -6.26 10.15 0.23
N TRP A 146 -7.01 10.82 1.11
CA TRP A 146 -6.41 11.56 2.21
C TRP A 146 -6.97 11.12 3.56
N TYR A 147 -6.08 10.98 4.53
CA TYR A 147 -6.42 10.71 5.91
C TYR A 147 -6.50 12.01 6.72
N PHE A 148 -7.59 12.15 7.48
CA PHE A 148 -7.95 13.32 8.25
C PHE A 148 -7.90 12.97 9.73
N PRO A 149 -6.81 13.29 10.46
CA PRO A 149 -6.83 13.19 11.92
C PRO A 149 -7.94 14.07 12.51
N ASN A 150 -8.50 13.65 13.65
CA ASN A 150 -9.65 14.30 14.27
C ASN A 150 -9.30 15.67 14.87
N ASP A 151 -8.17 15.75 15.57
CA ASP A 151 -7.83 16.92 16.41
C ASP A 151 -6.92 17.94 15.69
N CYS A 152 -6.46 17.62 14.49
CA CYS A 152 -5.47 18.42 13.79
C CYS A 152 -5.44 18.18 12.28
N LYS A 153 -4.75 19.04 11.55
CA LYS A 153 -4.52 18.87 10.11
C LYS A 153 -3.08 18.47 9.79
N LEU A 154 -2.95 17.67 8.74
CA LEU A 154 -1.67 17.33 8.11
C LEU A 154 -1.43 18.29 6.95
N SER A 155 -0.21 18.80 6.81
CA SER A 155 0.23 19.51 5.61
C SER A 155 0.34 18.53 4.44
N ARG A 156 0.04 18.98 3.23
CA ARG A 156 0.22 18.19 2.02
C ARG A 156 1.53 18.57 1.35
N TYR A 157 2.56 17.76 1.58
CA TYR A 157 3.89 18.00 1.03
C TYR A 157 3.95 17.66 -0.45
N ARG A 158 4.39 18.62 -1.25
CA ARG A 158 4.67 18.50 -2.68
C ARG A 158 6.16 18.26 -2.93
N LYS A 159 6.51 17.87 -4.15
CA LYS A 159 7.89 17.57 -4.56
C LYS A 159 8.89 18.62 -4.07
N GLU A 160 8.67 19.90 -4.35
CA GLU A 160 9.61 20.98 -4.03
C GLU A 160 9.83 21.09 -2.51
N GLU A 161 8.77 20.91 -1.72
CA GLU A 161 8.82 20.95 -0.26
C GLU A 161 9.57 19.73 0.29
N VAL A 162 9.38 18.55 -0.31
CA VAL A 162 10.12 17.32 0.03
C VAL A 162 11.61 17.46 -0.32
N LEU A 163 11.92 17.95 -1.52
CA LEU A 163 13.31 18.19 -1.96
C LEU A 163 14.01 19.17 -1.03
N SER A 164 13.34 20.27 -0.67
CA SER A 164 13.87 21.26 0.27
C SER A 164 14.05 20.68 1.67
N CYS A 165 13.08 19.90 2.16
CA CYS A 165 13.12 19.28 3.48
C CYS A 165 14.30 18.32 3.64
N PHE A 166 14.62 17.54 2.60
CA PHE A 166 15.68 16.54 2.60
C PHE A 166 17.00 17.00 2.00
N ARG A 167 17.16 18.30 1.74
CA ARG A 167 18.43 18.88 1.29
C ARG A 167 19.54 18.51 2.27
N HIS A 168 20.62 17.93 1.74
CA HIS A 168 21.77 17.43 2.51
C HIS A 168 21.44 16.41 3.62
N LYS A 169 20.26 15.78 3.59
CA LYS A 169 19.85 14.76 4.56
C LYS A 169 19.92 13.38 3.95
N THR A 170 20.40 12.41 4.71
CA THR A 170 20.26 10.99 4.38
C THR A 170 19.14 10.37 5.22
N VAL A 171 18.19 9.70 4.59
CA VAL A 171 17.12 8.94 5.24
C VAL A 171 17.32 7.46 4.92
N LEU A 172 17.44 6.64 5.96
CA LEU A 172 17.60 5.19 5.82
C LEU A 172 16.29 4.48 6.12
N PHE A 173 15.72 3.83 5.12
CA PHE A 173 14.62 2.89 5.25
C PHE A 173 15.22 1.49 5.47
N ALA A 174 14.89 0.85 6.59
CA ALA A 174 15.38 -0.48 6.91
C ALA A 174 14.21 -1.37 7.33
N GLY A 175 13.94 -2.43 6.57
CA GLY A 175 12.79 -3.26 6.88
C GLY A 175 12.41 -4.27 5.83
N ASP A 176 11.22 -4.83 6.02
CA ASP A 176 10.58 -5.76 5.10
C ASP A 176 9.92 -5.03 3.90
N SER A 177 9.08 -5.75 3.18
CA SER A 177 8.37 -5.24 2.01
C SER A 177 7.44 -4.06 2.30
N LEU A 178 6.91 -3.90 3.53
CA LEU A 178 6.08 -2.73 3.86
C LEU A 178 6.92 -1.45 3.90
N VAL A 179 8.08 -1.50 4.56
CA VAL A 179 9.01 -0.37 4.61
C VAL A 179 9.56 -0.05 3.21
N ARG A 180 9.78 -1.08 2.39
CA ARG A 180 10.14 -0.90 0.98
C ARG A 180 9.08 -0.10 0.23
N HIS A 181 7.79 -0.35 0.46
CA HIS A 181 6.72 0.40 -0.22
C HIS A 181 6.69 1.87 0.22
N LEU A 182 6.97 2.17 1.49
CA LEU A 182 7.14 3.55 1.97
C LEU A 182 8.35 4.25 1.30
N PHE A 183 9.48 3.55 1.19
CA PHE A 183 10.65 4.06 0.47
C PHE A 183 10.32 4.40 -0.99
N VAL A 184 9.70 3.46 -1.71
CA VAL A 184 9.33 3.65 -3.13
C VAL A 184 8.32 4.78 -3.27
N SER A 185 7.34 4.87 -2.38
CA SER A 185 6.33 5.92 -2.40
C SER A 185 6.95 7.30 -2.13
N LEU A 186 7.91 7.42 -1.20
CA LEU A 186 8.60 8.69 -0.96
C LEU A 186 9.51 9.08 -2.15
N ALA A 187 10.24 8.11 -2.71
CA ALA A 187 11.06 8.35 -3.89
C ALA A 187 10.20 8.82 -5.07
N SER A 188 9.00 8.24 -5.23
CA SER A 188 8.04 8.63 -6.28
C SER A 188 7.56 10.08 -6.11
N THR A 189 7.26 10.53 -4.88
CA THR A 189 6.93 11.94 -4.60
C THR A 189 8.04 12.90 -5.05
N CYS A 190 9.30 12.46 -5.04
CA CYS A 190 10.43 13.26 -5.50
C CYS A 190 10.55 13.33 -7.04
N LEU A 191 9.86 12.45 -7.76
CA LEU A 191 9.93 12.29 -9.23
C LEU A 191 8.73 12.88 -9.99
N GLU A 192 7.64 13.24 -9.31
CA GLU A 192 6.30 13.54 -9.88
C GLU A 192 6.17 14.77 -10.81
N ASP A 193 7.25 15.22 -11.47
CA ASP A 193 7.24 16.43 -12.31
C ASP A 193 7.78 16.20 -13.73
N ASP A 194 8.30 15.02 -14.05
CA ASP A 194 8.97 14.78 -15.33
C ASP A 194 8.15 13.83 -16.22
N SER A 195 7.12 14.38 -16.86
CA SER A 195 6.41 13.75 -18.00
C SER A 195 7.31 13.46 -19.22
N ARG A 196 8.64 13.59 -19.09
CA ARG A 196 9.66 13.38 -20.13
C ARG A 196 10.73 12.34 -19.80
N ASN A 197 10.70 11.71 -18.62
CA ASN A 197 11.71 10.72 -18.23
C ASN A 197 11.11 9.34 -17.91
N SER A 198 10.36 8.78 -18.86
CA SER A 198 9.94 7.37 -18.82
C SER A 198 11.11 6.39 -18.68
N SER A 199 12.31 6.78 -19.13
CA SER A 199 13.52 5.95 -19.08
C SER A 199 14.14 5.80 -17.68
N ILE A 200 13.91 6.74 -16.76
CA ILE A 200 14.41 6.66 -15.37
C ILE A 200 13.49 5.77 -14.53
N ILE A 201 12.18 5.82 -14.81
CA ILE A 201 11.20 4.88 -14.25
C ILE A 201 11.47 3.46 -14.79
N GLU A 202 11.91 3.32 -16.06
CA GLU A 202 12.38 2.04 -16.62
C GLU A 202 13.68 1.53 -15.99
N HIS A 203 14.66 2.38 -15.67
CA HIS A 203 15.89 1.91 -14.99
C HIS A 203 15.65 1.55 -13.52
N ALA A 204 14.66 2.15 -12.86
CA ALA A 204 14.16 1.65 -11.58
C ALA A 204 13.45 0.29 -11.77
N ARG A 205 12.69 0.10 -12.85
CA ARG A 205 12.03 -1.17 -13.21
C ARG A 205 13.01 -2.30 -13.58
N ASP A 206 14.16 -2.01 -14.18
CA ASP A 206 15.01 -3.02 -14.84
C ASP A 206 16.15 -3.63 -13.99
N GLY A 207 16.25 -3.33 -12.70
CA GLY A 207 17.33 -3.88 -11.87
C GLY A 207 17.02 -4.18 -10.40
N ASP A 208 16.28 -3.29 -9.73
CA ASP A 208 16.15 -3.32 -8.25
C ASP A 208 14.71 -3.35 -7.73
N LEU A 209 13.71 -3.23 -8.61
CA LEU A 209 12.32 -2.97 -8.23
C LEU A 209 11.33 -4.08 -8.68
N LEU A 210 11.86 -5.24 -9.07
CA LEU A 210 11.07 -6.42 -9.44
C LEU A 210 11.08 -7.46 -8.31
N THR A 211 10.23 -7.20 -7.32
CA THR A 211 9.21 -8.17 -6.87
C THR A 211 7.99 -7.36 -6.41
N LEU A 212 7.31 -6.77 -7.40
CA LEU A 212 5.88 -6.54 -7.37
C LEU A 212 5.28 -7.69 -8.20
N GLU A 213 5.13 -8.86 -7.58
CA GLU A 213 4.09 -9.82 -8.01
C GLU A 213 2.80 -9.27 -7.39
N ASP A 214 1.67 -9.09 -8.04
CA ASP A 214 1.21 -9.11 -9.43
C ASP A 214 0.13 -7.99 -9.50
N GLU A 215 -0.41 -7.66 -10.69
CA GLU A 215 -1.58 -6.76 -10.93
C GLU A 215 -1.32 -5.36 -11.56
N ALA A 216 -0.43 -5.25 -12.56
CA ALA A 216 -0.43 -4.08 -13.46
C ALA A 216 -0.11 -4.35 -14.93
N TYR A 217 0.06 -5.61 -15.36
CA TYR A 217 0.47 -5.94 -16.74
C TYR A 217 -0.47 -6.95 -17.38
N SER A 218 -0.68 -6.82 -18.69
CA SER A 218 -1.53 -7.73 -19.46
C SER A 218 -0.90 -9.13 -19.59
N PRO A 219 -1.71 -10.20 -19.73
CA PRO A 219 -1.19 -11.57 -19.89
C PRO A 219 -0.21 -11.74 -21.06
N GLU A 220 -0.36 -10.96 -22.13
CA GLU A 220 0.52 -10.98 -23.30
C GLU A 220 1.87 -10.31 -23.04
N GLU A 221 1.91 -9.23 -22.24
CA GLU A 221 3.16 -8.61 -21.77
C GLU A 221 3.90 -9.53 -20.79
N ILE A 222 3.17 -10.23 -19.92
CA ILE A 222 3.73 -11.23 -19.01
C ILE A 222 4.36 -12.39 -19.80
N GLU A 223 3.72 -12.84 -20.89
CA GLU A 223 4.24 -13.94 -21.71
C GLU A 223 5.44 -13.50 -22.57
N GLU A 224 5.47 -12.25 -23.05
CA GLU A 224 6.64 -11.68 -23.74
C GLU A 224 7.84 -11.50 -22.79
N ILE A 225 7.59 -11.07 -21.54
CA ILE A 225 8.61 -10.98 -20.49
C ILE A 225 9.08 -12.38 -20.07
N ARG A 226 8.17 -13.35 -19.93
CA ARG A 226 8.51 -14.76 -19.64
C ARG A 226 9.36 -15.38 -20.74
N THR A 227 9.00 -15.20 -22.01
CA THR A 227 9.74 -15.79 -23.13
C THR A 227 11.12 -15.14 -23.31
N LYS A 228 11.26 -13.83 -23.09
CA LYS A 228 12.57 -13.14 -23.11
C LYS A 228 13.43 -13.38 -21.87
N CYS A 229 12.85 -13.68 -20.69
CA CYS A 229 13.58 -13.91 -19.43
C CYS A 229 13.79 -15.40 -19.05
N SER A 230 13.44 -16.34 -19.91
CA SER A 230 13.38 -17.79 -19.60
C SER A 230 14.73 -18.53 -19.44
N ARG A 231 15.88 -17.87 -19.38
CA ARG A 231 17.17 -18.56 -19.11
C ARG A 231 17.93 -18.16 -17.84
N LYS A 232 17.42 -17.26 -17.00
CA LYS A 232 18.11 -16.87 -15.75
C LYS A 232 17.29 -16.90 -14.45
N LEU A 233 15.97 -17.11 -14.51
CA LEU A 233 15.10 -17.04 -13.31
C LEU A 233 15.05 -18.29 -12.43
N ARG A 234 15.66 -19.43 -12.83
CA ARG A 234 15.87 -20.56 -11.89
C ARG A 234 17.02 -20.36 -10.89
N TYR A 235 17.72 -19.22 -10.94
CA TYR A 235 18.88 -18.95 -10.08
C TYR A 235 18.73 -17.75 -9.13
N MET A 236 17.56 -17.11 -9.06
CA MET A 236 17.38 -15.86 -8.28
C MET A 236 16.73 -16.03 -6.90
N ASN A 237 16.23 -17.23 -6.55
CA ASN A 237 15.80 -17.55 -5.18
C ASN A 237 16.95 -17.60 -4.15
N HIS A 238 18.20 -17.40 -4.59
CA HIS A 238 19.39 -17.52 -3.73
C HIS A 238 20.33 -16.30 -3.79
N LEU A 239 19.91 -15.15 -4.35
CA LEU A 239 20.77 -13.97 -4.50
C LEU A 239 20.18 -12.66 -3.94
N PHE A 240 19.29 -12.74 -2.95
CA PHE A 240 19.17 -11.66 -1.97
C PHE A 240 20.14 -11.93 -0.83
N CYS A 241 21.40 -11.52 -0.99
CA CYS A 241 22.31 -11.49 0.16
C CYS A 241 21.78 -10.50 1.19
N GLU A 242 21.30 -11.03 2.32
CA GLU A 242 21.03 -10.27 3.54
C GLU A 242 22.30 -9.51 3.93
N GLY A 243 22.18 -8.26 4.42
CA GLY A 243 23.34 -7.56 4.97
C GLY A 243 23.90 -6.36 4.21
N LYS A 244 23.24 -5.83 3.16
CA LYS A 244 23.74 -4.67 2.39
C LYS A 244 22.64 -3.68 2.02
N ILE A 245 23.01 -2.40 1.83
CA ILE A 245 22.14 -1.41 1.18
C ILE A 245 21.76 -1.97 -0.19
N LYS A 246 20.45 -2.13 -0.41
CA LYS A 246 19.92 -2.71 -1.64
C LYS A 246 19.71 -1.65 -2.71
N THR A 247 19.27 -0.45 -2.32
CA THR A 247 18.95 0.62 -3.26
C THR A 247 19.28 1.98 -2.65
N SER A 248 19.72 2.92 -3.49
CA SER A 248 19.90 4.32 -3.10
C SER A 248 19.27 5.25 -4.14
N PHE A 249 18.60 6.29 -3.68
CA PHE A 249 17.99 7.32 -4.51
C PHE A 249 18.52 8.69 -4.08
N ASN A 250 19.09 9.45 -5.00
CA ASN A 250 19.56 10.81 -4.71
C ASN A 250 18.38 11.76 -4.81
N ILE A 251 18.06 12.41 -3.69
CA ILE A 251 17.18 13.57 -3.66
C ILE A 251 18.08 14.78 -3.91
N GLY A 252 17.69 15.71 -4.78
CA GLY A 252 18.54 16.82 -5.22
C GLY A 252 19.39 17.50 -4.13
N GLU A 253 20.49 18.13 -4.55
CA GLU A 253 21.40 18.88 -3.67
C GLU A 253 21.90 18.08 -2.45
N GLY A 254 22.36 16.85 -2.70
CA GLY A 254 23.03 16.02 -1.70
C GLY A 254 22.12 15.31 -0.71
N GLY A 255 20.81 15.36 -0.89
CA GLY A 255 19.87 14.49 -0.17
C GLY A 255 19.93 13.04 -0.67
N ARG A 256 19.66 12.07 0.20
CA ARG A 256 19.72 10.64 -0.16
C ARG A 256 18.64 9.85 0.57
N LEU A 257 17.92 9.01 -0.15
CA LEU A 257 17.15 7.90 0.42
C LEU A 257 17.94 6.62 0.22
N LEU A 258 18.01 5.80 1.26
CA LEU A 258 18.65 4.48 1.22
C LEU A 258 17.63 3.43 1.66
N TYR A 259 17.62 2.30 0.98
CA TYR A 259 16.85 1.14 1.40
C TYR A 259 17.77 -0.03 1.77
N TYR A 260 17.57 -0.56 2.96
CA TYR A 260 18.23 -1.73 3.49
C TYR A 260 17.19 -2.83 3.76
N GLY A 261 17.29 -3.93 3.02
CA GLY A 261 16.35 -5.04 3.18
C GLY A 261 16.62 -5.82 4.47
N MET A 262 15.69 -5.69 5.42
CA MET A 262 15.71 -6.37 6.71
C MET A 262 14.39 -7.11 6.91
N TRP A 263 14.29 -8.34 6.40
CA TRP A 263 13.04 -9.11 6.43
C TRP A 263 12.63 -9.60 7.82
N ARG A 264 13.60 -9.84 8.71
CA ARG A 264 13.37 -10.41 10.04
C ARG A 264 14.33 -9.83 11.09
N PHE A 265 13.96 -9.89 12.37
CA PHE A 265 14.82 -9.45 13.49
C PHE A 265 16.13 -10.24 13.61
N ILE A 266 16.22 -11.43 13.02
CA ILE A 266 17.48 -12.18 12.98
C ILE A 266 18.59 -11.41 12.23
N HIS A 267 18.22 -10.49 11.33
CA HIS A 267 19.17 -9.66 10.58
C HIS A 267 19.60 -8.39 11.32
N ARG A 268 19.14 -8.16 12.56
CA ARG A 268 19.43 -6.93 13.33
C ARG A 268 20.93 -6.64 13.45
N ASN A 269 21.77 -7.66 13.64
CA ASN A 269 23.21 -7.45 13.81
C ASN A 269 23.86 -6.95 12.53
N LEU A 270 23.41 -7.45 11.37
CA LEU A 270 23.88 -6.99 10.06
C LEU A 270 23.40 -5.56 9.78
N PHE A 271 22.15 -5.25 10.15
CA PHE A 271 21.62 -3.90 10.05
C PHE A 271 22.45 -2.92 10.87
N LEU A 272 22.74 -3.25 12.13
CA LEU A 272 23.55 -2.41 13.02
C LEU A 272 24.96 -2.22 12.51
N GLN A 273 25.61 -3.28 12.03
CA GLN A 273 26.93 -3.19 11.40
C GLN A 273 26.93 -2.20 10.23
N GLU A 274 25.89 -2.23 9.40
CA GLU A 274 25.77 -1.31 8.28
C GLU A 274 25.51 0.13 8.73
N VAL A 275 24.65 0.34 9.73
CA VAL A 275 24.44 1.68 10.30
C VAL A 275 25.74 2.22 10.88
N TYR A 276 26.47 1.43 11.68
CA TYR A 276 27.76 1.83 12.24
C TYR A 276 28.78 2.18 11.15
N ARG A 277 28.81 1.44 10.04
CA ARG A 277 29.66 1.75 8.90
C ARG A 277 29.32 3.11 8.25
N MET A 278 28.06 3.53 8.33
CA MET A 278 27.60 4.80 7.78
C MET A 278 27.85 5.98 8.73
N LEU A 279 27.88 5.76 10.04
CA LEU A 279 27.96 6.82 11.06
C LEU A 279 29.21 7.69 10.95
N ASP A 280 30.33 7.14 10.49
CA ASP A 280 31.60 7.87 10.37
C ASP A 280 31.77 8.58 9.01
N GLY A 281 30.79 8.49 8.11
CA GLY A 281 30.86 9.03 6.75
C GLY A 281 29.84 10.12 6.43
N PRO A 282 29.98 10.82 5.28
CA PRO A 282 28.99 11.80 4.79
C PRO A 282 27.63 11.17 4.44
N GLY A 283 27.49 9.85 4.56
CA GLY A 283 26.25 9.10 4.39
C GLY A 283 25.55 8.73 5.70
N ALA A 284 25.98 9.28 6.84
CA ALA A 284 25.32 9.03 8.13
C ALA A 284 23.82 9.41 8.05
N PRO A 285 22.91 8.52 8.46
CA PRO A 285 21.48 8.80 8.37
C PRO A 285 21.09 9.86 9.39
N SER A 286 20.34 10.86 8.93
CA SER A 286 19.69 11.88 9.76
C SER A 286 18.32 11.46 10.27
N LEU A 287 17.76 10.40 9.69
CA LEU A 287 16.50 9.75 10.07
C LEU A 287 16.59 8.27 9.67
N ILE A 288 16.13 7.39 10.55
CA ILE A 288 15.96 5.97 10.25
C ILE A 288 14.47 5.65 10.30
N VAL A 289 13.93 5.10 9.21
CA VAL A 289 12.59 4.52 9.14
C VAL A 289 12.76 3.01 9.21
N LEU A 290 12.43 2.42 10.35
CA LEU A 290 12.59 1.00 10.65
C LEU A 290 11.23 0.31 10.63
N GLY A 291 11.12 -0.90 10.10
CA GLY A 291 9.87 -1.66 10.21
C GLY A 291 10.05 -3.13 9.85
N VAL A 292 9.61 -3.97 10.77
CA VAL A 292 9.58 -5.44 10.68
C VAL A 292 8.46 -5.95 11.56
N GLY A 293 8.05 -7.19 11.36
CA GLY A 293 7.05 -7.84 12.20
C GLY A 293 6.15 -8.80 11.43
N ASN A 294 5.83 -8.52 10.17
CA ASN A 294 4.95 -9.41 9.40
C ASN A 294 5.56 -10.80 9.20
N HIS A 295 6.87 -10.88 8.96
CA HIS A 295 7.56 -12.16 8.84
C HIS A 295 7.83 -12.83 10.19
N GLU A 296 7.93 -12.07 11.28
CA GLU A 296 7.96 -12.59 12.65
C GLU A 296 6.65 -13.29 12.99
N LEU A 297 5.53 -12.64 12.66
CA LEU A 297 4.20 -13.24 12.80
C LEU A 297 4.17 -14.55 12.03
N ASN A 298 4.64 -14.59 10.77
CA ASN A 298 4.72 -15.83 9.98
C ASN A 298 5.68 -16.91 10.55
N ALA A 299 6.67 -16.54 11.35
CA ALA A 299 7.61 -17.49 11.95
C ALA A 299 7.04 -18.24 13.17
N VAL A 300 5.98 -17.71 13.80
CA VAL A 300 5.33 -18.32 14.97
C VAL A 300 4.78 -19.73 14.66
N ARG A 301 4.30 -19.97 13.43
CA ARG A 301 3.83 -21.29 12.96
C ARG A 301 4.95 -22.34 12.82
N VAL A 302 6.14 -21.94 12.38
CA VAL A 302 7.22 -22.89 12.01
C VAL A 302 7.91 -23.49 13.24
N ALA A 303 7.75 -22.86 14.42
CA ALA A 303 8.34 -23.33 15.67
C ALA A 303 7.65 -24.57 16.28
N GLY A 304 6.65 -25.17 15.61
CA GLY A 304 6.24 -26.54 15.87
C GLY A 304 5.46 -26.76 17.17
N THR A 305 4.68 -25.78 17.61
CA THR A 305 3.70 -26.01 18.67
C THR A 305 2.32 -26.22 18.04
N ASP A 306 1.78 -27.44 18.16
CA ASP A 306 0.34 -27.71 18.18
C ASP A 306 -0.36 -27.01 19.39
N ALA A 307 0.23 -25.92 19.91
CA ALA A 307 -0.26 -25.23 21.09
C ALA A 307 -1.35 -24.24 20.66
N ALA A 308 -2.50 -24.43 21.29
CA ALA A 308 -3.71 -23.66 21.16
C ALA A 308 -3.61 -22.19 21.63
N CYS A 309 -2.45 -21.53 21.56
CA CYS A 309 -2.28 -20.15 22.01
C CYS A 309 -1.18 -19.40 21.23
N PRO A 310 -1.56 -18.61 20.21
CA PRO A 310 -0.68 -17.63 19.57
C PRO A 310 -0.10 -16.60 20.57
N GLU A 311 -0.83 -16.32 21.66
CA GLU A 311 -0.40 -15.45 22.75
C GLU A 311 0.86 -15.96 23.48
N GLU A 312 1.00 -17.27 23.70
CA GLU A 312 2.15 -17.83 24.43
C GLU A 312 3.46 -17.78 23.62
N CYS A 313 3.39 -17.86 22.28
CA CYS A 313 4.58 -17.70 21.42
C CYS A 313 5.05 -16.24 21.33
N LEU A 314 4.13 -15.28 21.26
CA LEU A 314 4.45 -13.84 21.33
C LEU A 314 4.86 -13.41 22.75
N CYS A 315 4.38 -14.11 23.78
CA CYS A 315 4.84 -13.94 25.16
C CYS A 315 6.10 -14.75 25.50
N SER A 316 6.59 -15.58 24.58
CA SER A 316 7.80 -16.38 24.82
C SER A 316 9.01 -15.47 25.02
N ALA A 317 9.93 -15.91 25.88
CA ALA A 317 11.15 -15.17 26.21
C ALA A 317 11.96 -14.76 24.96
N GLY A 318 11.84 -15.51 23.85
CA GLY A 318 12.51 -15.21 22.58
C GLY A 318 12.00 -13.94 21.89
N PHE A 319 10.67 -13.72 21.87
CA PHE A 319 10.08 -12.55 21.23
C PHE A 319 10.36 -11.25 22.01
N SER A 320 10.18 -11.28 23.33
CA SER A 320 10.52 -10.13 24.19
C SER A 320 12.01 -9.80 24.13
N SER A 321 12.89 -10.81 24.07
CA SER A 321 14.34 -10.63 23.95
C SER A 321 14.75 -9.85 22.70
N TRP A 322 14.02 -9.96 21.58
CA TRP A 322 14.34 -9.22 20.36
C TRP A 322 14.12 -7.72 20.53
N PHE A 323 12.97 -7.34 21.06
CA PHE A 323 12.63 -5.95 21.32
C PHE A 323 13.50 -5.35 22.42
N ASP A 324 13.79 -6.10 23.48
CA ASP A 324 14.71 -5.68 24.54
C ASP A 324 16.12 -5.42 23.99
N THR A 325 16.59 -6.28 23.08
CA THR A 325 17.89 -6.10 22.43
C THR A 325 17.92 -4.82 21.60
N LEU A 326 16.89 -4.56 20.80
CA LEU A 326 16.83 -3.33 20.00
C LEU A 326 16.69 -2.08 20.86
N ARG A 327 15.89 -2.13 21.93
CA ARG A 327 15.77 -1.03 22.89
C ARG A 327 17.12 -0.71 23.53
N VAL A 328 17.83 -1.72 24.03
CA VAL A 328 19.17 -1.54 24.61
C VAL A 328 20.13 -0.91 23.61
N ILE A 329 20.03 -1.26 22.33
CA ILE A 329 20.91 -0.73 21.29
C ILE A 329 20.52 0.71 20.91
N PHE A 330 19.25 1.00 20.69
CA PHE A 330 18.79 2.33 20.30
C PHE A 330 18.91 3.36 21.43
N GLU A 331 18.76 2.93 22.68
CA GLU A 331 18.89 3.81 23.85
C GLU A 331 20.31 3.85 24.41
N GLY A 332 21.01 2.71 24.39
CA GLY A 332 22.34 2.56 24.99
C GLY A 332 23.49 2.97 24.09
N ASP A 333 23.30 2.94 22.76
CA ASP A 333 24.33 3.36 21.83
C ASP A 333 24.41 4.89 21.70
N ARG A 334 25.61 5.43 21.93
CA ARG A 334 25.87 6.88 21.93
C ARG A 334 25.54 7.58 20.61
N TYR A 335 25.58 6.89 19.48
CA TYR A 335 25.33 7.44 18.17
C TYR A 335 23.86 7.25 17.79
N LEU A 336 23.32 6.04 17.94
CA LEU A 336 21.92 5.75 17.60
C LEU A 336 20.94 6.54 18.45
N ARG A 337 21.27 6.85 19.72
CA ARG A 337 20.43 7.71 20.56
C ARG A 337 20.23 9.12 20.01
N THR A 338 21.12 9.59 19.14
CA THR A 338 21.08 10.94 18.55
C THR A 338 20.33 11.00 17.22
N ILE A 339 20.08 9.84 16.61
CA ILE A 339 19.39 9.76 15.33
C ILE A 339 17.91 9.48 15.62
N PRO A 340 16.99 10.32 15.13
CA PRO A 340 15.57 10.02 15.17
C PRO A 340 15.28 8.70 14.45
N ILE A 341 14.52 7.82 15.11
CA ILE A 341 14.06 6.55 14.56
C ILE A 341 12.53 6.59 14.52
N VAL A 342 11.95 6.34 13.36
CA VAL A 342 10.52 6.04 13.22
C VAL A 342 10.37 4.54 13.03
N PHE A 343 9.82 3.85 14.02
CA PHE A 343 9.49 2.44 13.92
C PHE A 343 8.06 2.30 13.38
N VAL A 344 7.94 1.92 12.11
CA VAL A 344 6.69 1.58 11.45
C VAL A 344 6.25 0.18 11.86
N LEU A 345 5.10 0.10 12.53
CA LEU A 345 4.51 -1.17 12.92
C LEU A 345 3.66 -1.76 11.79
N PRO A 346 3.53 -3.10 11.75
CA PRO A 346 2.68 -3.79 10.77
C PRO A 346 1.27 -3.19 10.67
N SER A 347 0.82 -3.08 9.42
CA SER A 347 -0.53 -2.63 9.06
C SER A 347 -1.58 -3.71 9.33
N ALA A 348 -2.85 -3.32 9.34
CA ALA A 348 -3.96 -4.26 9.33
C ALA A 348 -3.88 -5.15 8.10
N GLN A 349 -4.39 -6.36 8.19
CA GLN A 349 -4.38 -7.34 7.12
C GLN A 349 -5.80 -7.53 6.60
N ASN A 350 -5.95 -7.60 5.28
CA ASN A 350 -7.23 -7.95 4.68
C ASN A 350 -7.39 -9.48 4.73
N GLU A 351 -8.06 -9.98 5.77
CA GLU A 351 -8.19 -11.42 6.02
C GLU A 351 -8.96 -12.16 4.93
N ASP A 352 -9.83 -11.47 4.19
CA ASP A 352 -10.60 -12.06 3.08
C ASP A 352 -9.73 -12.45 1.88
N LEU A 353 -8.54 -11.84 1.76
CA LEU A 353 -7.56 -12.14 0.71
C LEU A 353 -6.52 -13.20 1.14
N LYS A 354 -6.59 -13.71 2.38
CA LYS A 354 -5.59 -14.64 2.88
C LYS A 354 -5.72 -16.03 2.24
N PRO A 355 -4.61 -16.61 1.75
CA PRO A 355 -4.60 -18.03 1.44
C PRO A 355 -4.81 -18.87 2.71
N PRO A 356 -5.41 -20.06 2.62
CA PRO A 356 -5.59 -20.96 3.77
C PRO A 356 -4.30 -21.23 4.56
N ASP A 357 -3.16 -21.31 3.88
CA ASP A 357 -1.85 -21.53 4.51
C ASP A 357 -1.38 -20.35 5.40
N TYR A 358 -2.01 -19.19 5.29
CA TYR A 358 -1.68 -17.98 6.03
C TYR A 358 -2.84 -17.46 6.90
N ALA A 359 -3.97 -18.18 6.96
CA ALA A 359 -5.19 -17.76 7.69
C ALA A 359 -4.97 -17.56 9.20
N TRP A 360 -3.94 -18.20 9.75
CA TRP A 360 -3.56 -18.08 11.16
C TRP A 360 -2.84 -16.75 11.49
N GLN A 361 -2.24 -16.09 10.50
CA GLN A 361 -1.70 -14.75 10.65
C GLN A 361 -2.89 -13.79 10.51
N ASN A 362 -3.40 -13.25 11.61
CA ASN A 362 -4.61 -12.44 11.63
C ASN A 362 -4.37 -11.08 12.31
N ASN A 363 -5.38 -10.22 12.29
CA ASN A 363 -5.30 -8.88 12.86
C ASN A 363 -5.14 -8.87 14.38
N ASP A 364 -5.67 -9.87 15.10
CA ASP A 364 -5.45 -9.99 16.54
C ASP A 364 -3.97 -10.17 16.88
N LEU A 365 -3.26 -10.96 16.08
CA LEU A 365 -1.81 -11.14 16.24
C LEU A 365 -1.02 -9.90 15.88
N VAL A 366 -1.45 -9.17 14.85
CA VAL A 366 -0.84 -7.89 14.49
C VAL A 366 -1.01 -6.89 15.64
N LEU A 367 -2.21 -6.76 16.19
CA LEU A 367 -2.48 -5.89 17.34
C LEU A 367 -1.63 -6.27 18.54
N LEU A 368 -1.54 -7.56 18.86
CA LEU A 368 -0.71 -8.03 19.98
C LEU A 368 0.78 -7.71 19.76
N PHE A 369 1.30 -7.90 18.55
CA PHE A 369 2.65 -7.49 18.18
C PHE A 369 2.84 -5.98 18.36
N ASN A 370 1.90 -5.19 17.85
CA ASN A 370 1.97 -3.72 17.86
C ASN A 370 1.91 -3.17 19.29
N GLU A 371 1.02 -3.68 20.14
CA GLU A 371 0.92 -3.32 21.56
C GLU A 371 2.22 -3.66 22.31
N ARG A 372 2.82 -4.82 22.02
CA ARG A 372 4.09 -5.19 22.65
C ARG A 372 5.21 -4.25 22.24
N ALA A 373 5.34 -3.96 20.94
CA ALA A 373 6.34 -3.02 20.44
C ALA A 373 6.14 -1.62 21.04
N LYS A 374 4.89 -1.13 21.10
CA LYS A 374 4.53 0.12 21.77
C LYS A 374 4.97 0.12 23.22
N SER A 375 4.67 -0.92 23.99
CA SER A 375 5.04 -0.98 25.43
C SER A 375 6.55 -0.85 25.67
N ILE A 376 7.37 -1.37 24.74
CA ILE A 376 8.82 -1.41 24.88
C ILE A 376 9.49 -0.10 24.45
N PHE A 377 8.99 0.54 23.39
CA PHE A 377 9.59 1.76 22.85
C PHE A 377 8.89 3.06 23.26
N SER A 378 7.71 3.01 23.89
CA SER A 378 7.06 4.21 24.45
C SER A 378 7.94 5.00 25.44
N PRO A 379 8.80 4.37 26.26
CA PRO A 379 9.75 5.10 27.12
C PRO A 379 10.91 5.76 26.36
N SER A 380 11.16 5.36 25.11
CA SER A 380 12.33 5.81 24.35
C SER A 380 12.16 7.26 23.85
N SER A 381 13.19 8.08 24.03
CA SER A 381 13.13 9.50 23.62
C SER A 381 13.43 9.75 22.14
N ASN A 382 14.17 8.85 21.49
CA ASN A 382 14.60 8.93 20.09
C ASN A 382 13.81 8.02 19.14
N VAL A 383 12.96 7.12 19.66
CA VAL A 383 12.13 6.21 18.87
C VAL A 383 10.69 6.71 18.86
N ARG A 384 10.13 6.87 17.67
CA ARG A 384 8.72 7.21 17.46
C ARG A 384 8.03 6.00 16.83
N ILE A 385 6.98 5.53 17.49
CA ILE A 385 6.16 4.43 16.97
C ILE A 385 5.14 5.00 16.00
N PHE A 386 5.22 4.55 14.75
CA PHE A 386 4.19 4.78 13.75
C PHE A 386 3.35 3.52 13.59
N ASP A 387 2.25 3.47 14.34
CA ASP A 387 1.29 2.39 14.20
C ASP A 387 0.37 2.67 13.02
N THR A 388 0.53 1.88 11.97
CA THR A 388 -0.24 2.06 10.73
C THR A 388 -1.57 1.30 10.76
N PHE A 389 -1.77 0.42 11.75
CA PHE A 389 -2.87 -0.54 11.79
C PHE A 389 -4.24 0.13 11.60
N TRP A 390 -4.59 1.06 12.49
CA TRP A 390 -5.90 1.70 12.50
C TRP A 390 -6.19 2.53 11.25
N MET A 391 -5.19 3.21 10.71
CA MET A 391 -5.34 3.91 9.42
C MET A 391 -5.68 2.92 8.31
N THR A 392 -5.01 1.77 8.29
CA THR A 392 -5.16 0.77 7.23
C THR A 392 -6.42 -0.10 7.39
N THR A 393 -6.96 -0.26 8.60
CA THR A 393 -8.25 -0.93 8.85
C THR A 393 -9.39 -0.29 8.05
N MET A 394 -9.37 1.04 7.90
CA MET A 394 -10.38 1.78 7.11
C MET A 394 -10.16 1.69 5.58
N ARG A 395 -9.06 1.07 5.16
CA ARG A 395 -8.59 0.95 3.78
C ARG A 395 -8.25 -0.50 3.42
N MET A 396 -8.77 -1.49 4.13
CA MET A 396 -8.47 -2.91 3.85
C MET A 396 -8.78 -3.30 2.41
N GLN A 397 -9.78 -2.66 1.79
CA GLN A 397 -10.11 -2.83 0.38
C GLN A 397 -9.00 -2.39 -0.59
N ASP A 398 -8.07 -1.54 -0.16
CA ASP A 398 -6.88 -1.15 -0.92
C ASP A 398 -5.75 -2.20 -0.81
N SER A 399 -5.94 -3.26 -0.01
CA SER A 399 -4.97 -4.34 0.10
C SER A 399 -4.98 -5.22 -1.15
N VAL A 400 -3.80 -5.54 -1.66
CA VAL A 400 -3.64 -6.32 -2.89
C VAL A 400 -3.46 -7.82 -2.63
N ASP A 401 -2.87 -8.19 -1.50
CA ASP A 401 -2.51 -9.58 -1.19
C ASP A 401 -2.68 -9.94 0.28
N SER A 402 -3.61 -9.26 0.96
CA SER A 402 -3.82 -9.27 2.41
C SER A 402 -2.84 -8.45 3.24
N ILE A 403 -1.58 -8.29 2.81
CA ILE A 403 -0.53 -7.67 3.64
C ILE A 403 -0.12 -6.30 3.08
N HIS A 404 0.06 -6.22 1.77
CA HIS A 404 0.49 -5.02 1.09
C HIS A 404 -0.73 -4.18 0.68
N TYR A 405 -0.53 -2.87 0.73
CA TYR A 405 -1.52 -1.86 0.34
C TYR A 405 -1.14 -1.20 -0.98
N GLY A 406 -2.13 -0.70 -1.70
CA GLY A 406 -1.96 0.03 -2.95
C GLY A 406 -1.28 1.40 -2.82
N LYS A 407 -1.15 2.09 -3.96
CA LYS A 407 -0.42 3.37 -4.08
C LYS A 407 -0.98 4.46 -3.17
N ALA A 408 -2.31 4.63 -3.12
CA ALA A 408 -2.95 5.71 -2.36
C ALA A 408 -2.68 5.61 -0.86
N THR A 409 -2.85 4.41 -0.29
CA THR A 409 -2.59 4.18 1.13
C THR A 409 -1.12 4.40 1.48
N ASN A 410 -0.17 3.87 0.70
CA ASN A 410 1.25 4.12 0.96
C ASN A 410 1.65 5.60 0.80
N ALA A 411 1.08 6.30 -0.19
CA ALA A 411 1.31 7.73 -0.38
C ALA A 411 0.85 8.54 0.85
N MET A 412 -0.29 8.16 1.45
CA MET A 412 -0.75 8.82 2.67
C MET A 412 0.12 8.49 3.89
N LEU A 413 0.59 7.25 4.05
CA LEU A 413 1.54 6.89 5.10
C LEU A 413 2.84 7.70 4.97
N VAL A 414 3.33 7.90 3.74
CA VAL A 414 4.44 8.80 3.44
C VAL A 414 4.12 10.26 3.80
N GLN A 415 2.91 10.74 3.55
CA GLN A 415 2.52 12.10 3.96
C GLN A 415 2.52 12.27 5.48
N VAL A 416 2.12 11.25 6.25
CA VAL A 416 2.27 11.27 7.72
C VAL A 416 3.74 11.35 8.12
N LEU A 417 4.61 10.54 7.49
CA LEU A 417 6.06 10.58 7.71
C LEU A 417 6.68 11.94 7.36
N LEU A 418 6.28 12.55 6.25
CA LEU A 418 6.73 13.88 5.83
C LEU A 418 6.29 14.96 6.82
N ASN A 419 5.06 14.88 7.32
CA ASN A 419 4.60 15.75 8.39
C ASN A 419 5.38 15.60 9.68
N HIS A 420 6.05 14.47 9.91
CA HIS A 420 6.94 14.28 11.04
C HIS A 420 8.36 14.79 10.75
N ALA A 421 8.92 14.43 9.60
CA ALA A 421 10.32 14.65 9.27
C ALA A 421 10.65 16.08 8.78
N CYS A 422 9.65 16.80 8.27
CA CYS A 422 9.82 18.08 7.57
C CYS A 422 9.27 19.29 8.34
N LYS A 423 8.84 19.10 9.58
CA LYS A 423 8.38 20.19 10.45
C LYS A 423 9.51 21.05 11.00
#